data_AF-A0A8S4AY63-F1
#
_entry.id   AF-A0A8S4AY63-F1
#
_cell.length_a   1.000
_cell.length_b   1.000
_cell.length_c   1.000
_cell.angle_alpha   90.00
_cell.angle_beta   90.00
_cell.angle_gamma   90.00
#
_symmetry.space_group_name_H-M   'P 1'
#
loop_
_entity.id
_entity.type
_entity.pdbx_description
1 polymer ?
#
loop_
_entity_poly.entity_id
_entity_poly.type
_entity_poly.pdbx_seq_one_letter_code
_entity_poly.pdbx_strand_id
1 'polypeptide(L)'
;MAKSKRKKVNELKQQVDKAGQHRSKNKYKEDAKLKKAKPEDHLQHIPFRLREIMKSKNRMKTGSVAVKKLKKEDPVIGDIRVPHFKRGKRESVKSYLRRMENETKHVLFLTKNQVERRPELDPDQQEQPSDKGKSDKKKEYAKMRLNKLQLKKLDRQEDKLEKEMFVDNIPFGEVTLAPPSLSIKPRKAQLKSPNTSKKLLLSSLLGQTAASTAKPSMARQRVMEEERLRAVEAYRQLKKQKQQKQEAGETRVRKLMDFD
;
A
#
# COMPACT_ATOMS: atom_id res chain seq x y z
N MET A 1 53.68 -39.25 -2.18
CA MET A 1 52.77 -38.12 -1.92
C MET A 1 53.46 -37.08 -1.07
N ALA A 2 52.96 -35.85 -1.14
CA ALA A 2 53.70 -34.60 -1.02
C ALA A 2 54.18 -34.19 0.39
N LYS A 3 55.19 -33.32 0.32
CA LYS A 3 55.98 -32.63 1.34
C LYS A 3 55.18 -31.59 2.15
N SER A 4 55.46 -31.55 3.47
CA SER A 4 55.81 -30.35 4.28
C SER A 4 54.70 -29.28 4.52
N LYS A 5 54.64 -28.45 5.57
CA LYS A 5 55.52 -28.00 6.67
C LYS A 5 54.66 -27.07 7.57
N ARG A 6 54.92 -27.09 8.89
CA ARG A 6 55.00 -25.91 9.83
C ARG A 6 53.70 -25.09 10.08
N LYS A 7 53.42 -24.48 11.24
CA LYS A 7 54.10 -24.31 12.54
C LYS A 7 53.07 -23.72 13.56
N LYS A 8 53.33 -24.02 14.84
CA LYS A 8 52.82 -23.47 16.12
C LYS A 8 52.75 -21.93 16.22
N VAL A 9 51.89 -21.41 17.12
CA VAL A 9 52.22 -20.55 18.30
C VAL A 9 51.01 -20.65 19.29
N ASN A 10 51.08 -21.38 20.43
CA ASN A 10 51.51 -21.02 21.81
C ASN A 10 50.69 -19.86 22.45
N GLU A 11 49.85 -20.13 23.47
CA GLU A 11 50.14 -20.11 24.93
C GLU A 11 50.24 -18.67 25.49
N LEU A 12 49.75 -18.25 26.64
CA LEU A 12 49.43 -18.89 27.92
C LEU A 12 48.48 -17.97 28.72
N LYS A 13 47.70 -18.61 29.58
CA LYS A 13 46.91 -18.02 30.67
C LYS A 13 47.85 -17.55 31.78
N GLN A 14 47.51 -16.48 32.48
CA GLN A 14 47.85 -16.31 33.89
C GLN A 14 46.67 -15.74 34.65
N GLN A 15 46.42 -16.36 35.79
CA GLN A 15 45.33 -16.12 36.73
C GLN A 15 45.99 -15.96 38.11
N VAL A 16 45.44 -15.03 38.89
CA VAL A 16 45.49 -14.93 40.37
C VAL A 16 46.76 -14.30 40.97
N ASP A 17 46.56 -13.17 41.66
CA ASP A 17 46.86 -13.08 43.09
C ASP A 17 46.03 -11.99 43.80
N LYS A 18 45.67 -12.29 45.05
CA LYS A 18 44.80 -11.54 45.96
C LYS A 18 45.63 -10.73 46.95
N ALA A 19 45.25 -9.47 47.19
CA ALA A 19 45.33 -8.75 48.47
C ALA A 19 44.61 -7.41 48.22
N GLY A 20 43.59 -7.01 48.98
CA GLY A 20 43.70 -6.52 50.35
C GLY A 20 42.89 -5.20 50.39
N GLN A 21 42.19 -4.98 51.49
CA GLN A 21 41.08 -4.05 51.62
C GLN A 21 41.46 -2.57 51.47
N HIS A 22 40.55 -1.74 50.94
CA HIS A 22 40.14 -0.50 51.60
C HIS A 22 38.77 -0.03 51.09
N ARG A 23 37.78 -0.11 51.99
CA ARG A 23 36.47 0.53 51.86
C ARG A 23 36.62 2.00 52.23
N SER A 24 36.31 2.93 51.34
CA SER A 24 35.97 4.30 51.72
C SER A 24 34.49 4.56 51.44
N LYS A 25 33.75 4.75 52.53
CA LYS A 25 32.34 5.10 52.56
C LYS A 25 32.22 6.60 52.28
N ASN A 26 31.94 7.01 51.05
CA ASN A 26 31.41 8.36 50.80
C ASN A 26 29.89 8.28 50.71
N LYS A 27 29.25 8.51 51.87
CA LYS A 27 27.84 8.85 51.96
C LYS A 27 27.71 10.35 51.66
N TYR A 28 27.29 10.70 50.44
CA TYR A 28 26.59 11.95 50.22
C TYR A 28 25.09 11.66 50.21
N LYS A 29 24.41 12.34 51.12
CA LYS A 29 22.98 12.27 51.34
C LYS A 29 22.26 12.73 50.07
N GLU A 30 21.21 12.00 49.76
CA GLU A 30 20.17 12.40 48.82
C GLU A 30 19.65 13.79 49.19
N ASP A 31 19.65 14.69 48.21
CA ASP A 31 18.65 15.75 48.05
C ASP A 31 18.77 16.33 46.64
N ALA A 32 18.47 15.51 45.65
CA ALA A 32 18.15 15.98 44.31
C ALA A 32 17.11 15.04 43.71
N LYS A 33 15.85 15.47 43.73
CA LYS A 33 14.78 14.89 42.94
C LYS A 33 15.23 14.88 41.47
N LEU A 34 15.81 13.77 41.02
CA LEU A 34 15.93 13.46 39.60
C LEU A 34 14.51 13.32 39.09
N LYS A 35 13.96 14.44 38.58
CA LYS A 35 12.82 14.42 37.68
C LYS A 35 13.17 13.37 36.63
N LYS A 36 12.49 12.22 36.65
CA LYS A 36 12.55 11.28 35.53
C LYS A 36 12.19 12.10 34.30
N ALA A 37 13.18 12.45 33.50
CA ALA A 37 12.96 13.10 32.23
C ALA A 37 11.93 12.24 31.51
N LYS A 38 10.82 12.85 31.10
CA LYS A 38 9.87 12.17 30.21
C LYS A 38 10.74 11.59 29.08
N PRO A 39 10.66 10.29 28.76
CA PRO A 39 11.47 9.73 27.70
C PRO A 39 11.06 10.38 26.38
N GLU A 40 11.80 11.42 26.05
CA GLU A 40 12.22 11.92 24.76
C GLU A 40 11.15 12.01 23.65
N ASP A 41 10.79 13.27 23.44
CA ASP A 41 10.10 13.86 22.30
C ASP A 41 10.75 13.56 20.92
N HIS A 42 11.93 12.95 20.91
CA HIS A 42 12.69 12.61 19.71
C HIS A 42 12.01 11.49 18.90
N LEU A 43 11.22 10.62 19.54
CA LEU A 43 10.44 9.60 18.85
C LEU A 43 9.34 10.20 17.97
N GLN A 44 8.88 11.42 18.25
CA GLN A 44 7.81 12.09 17.49
C GLN A 44 8.30 12.60 16.13
N HIS A 45 9.58 12.96 16.03
CA HIS A 45 10.23 13.44 14.81
C HIS A 45 10.67 12.30 13.89
N ILE A 46 10.76 11.08 14.41
CA ILE A 46 11.08 9.88 13.62
C ILE A 46 9.84 9.48 12.79
N PRO A 47 10.00 9.21 11.47
CA PRO A 47 8.91 8.73 10.62
C PRO A 47 8.17 7.54 11.24
N PHE A 48 6.84 7.54 11.14
CA PHE A 48 5.96 6.57 11.81
C PHE A 48 6.38 5.11 11.59
N ARG A 49 6.74 4.77 10.35
CA ARG A 49 7.14 3.39 9.99
C ARG A 49 8.42 2.96 10.70
N LEU A 50 9.40 3.86 10.84
CA LEU A 50 10.65 3.57 11.54
C LEU A 50 10.40 3.48 13.06
N ARG A 51 9.54 4.34 13.61
CA ARG A 51 9.10 4.30 15.01
C ARG A 51 8.45 2.96 15.37
N GLU A 52 7.61 2.43 14.48
CA GLU A 52 6.93 1.14 14.68
C GLU A 52 7.91 -0.04 14.63
N ILE A 53 8.88 -0.03 13.70
CA ILE A 53 9.96 -1.02 13.61
C ILE A 53 10.86 -0.99 14.85
N MET A 54 11.22 0.20 15.34
CA MET A 54 12.00 0.32 16.57
C MET A 54 11.24 -0.22 17.77
N LYS A 55 9.93 0.08 17.88
CA LYS A 55 9.06 -0.45 18.94
C LYS A 55 8.93 -1.98 18.87
N SER A 56 8.78 -2.56 17.68
CA SER A 56 8.69 -4.03 17.53
C SER A 56 10.01 -4.71 17.88
N LYS A 57 11.14 -4.16 17.42
CA LYS A 57 12.47 -4.65 17.77
C LYS A 57 12.74 -4.58 19.26
N ASN A 58 12.31 -3.51 19.94
CA ASN A 58 12.42 -3.39 21.39
C ASN A 58 11.56 -4.44 22.11
N ARG A 59 10.33 -4.69 21.66
CA ARG A 59 9.47 -5.76 22.19
C ARG A 59 10.10 -7.15 22.03
N MET A 60 10.80 -7.40 20.92
CA MET A 60 11.51 -8.67 20.73
C MET A 60 12.75 -8.77 21.62
N LYS A 61 13.45 -7.67 21.87
CA LYS A 61 14.65 -7.63 22.73
C LYS A 61 14.33 -7.73 24.22
N THR A 62 13.26 -7.07 24.69
CA THR A 62 12.91 -7.04 26.13
C THR A 62 11.99 -8.19 26.54
N GLY A 63 11.68 -9.11 25.61
CA GLY A 63 10.62 -10.09 25.79
C GLY A 63 9.24 -9.44 25.79
N SER A 64 8.22 -10.19 25.38
CA SER A 64 6.82 -9.76 25.49
C SER A 64 6.45 -9.69 26.97
N VAL A 65 6.42 -8.48 27.54
CA VAL A 65 5.80 -8.28 28.85
C VAL A 65 4.33 -8.67 28.69
N ALA A 66 3.97 -9.81 29.30
CA ALA A 66 2.62 -10.34 29.28
C ALA A 66 1.66 -9.25 29.77
N VAL A 67 0.79 -8.78 28.86
CA VAL A 67 -0.35 -7.96 29.22
C VAL A 67 -1.17 -8.79 30.20
N LYS A 68 -1.22 -8.37 31.48
CA LYS A 68 -2.06 -9.00 32.49
C LYS A 68 -3.47 -9.10 31.92
N LYS A 69 -3.93 -10.32 31.68
CA LYS A 69 -5.30 -10.59 31.24
C LYS A 69 -6.21 -10.07 32.35
N LEU A 70 -6.95 -8.99 32.07
CA LEU A 70 -8.13 -8.62 32.85
C LEU A 70 -9.05 -9.84 32.81
N LYS A 71 -9.47 -10.32 33.97
CA LYS A 71 -10.49 -11.37 34.07
C LYS A 71 -11.70 -10.87 33.30
N LYS A 72 -12.02 -11.55 32.19
CA LYS A 72 -13.31 -11.39 31.54
C LYS A 72 -14.28 -12.12 32.43
N GLU A 73 -15.20 -11.39 33.05
CA GLU A 73 -16.39 -12.02 33.60
C GLU A 73 -17.14 -12.61 32.40
N ASP A 74 -17.49 -13.88 32.50
CA ASP A 74 -18.21 -14.59 31.45
C ASP A 74 -19.55 -13.88 31.19
N PRO A 75 -19.98 -13.74 29.93
CA PRO A 75 -21.31 -13.23 29.64
C PRO A 75 -22.31 -14.27 30.13
N VAL A 76 -22.82 -14.07 31.35
CA VAL A 76 -24.01 -14.78 31.81
C VAL A 76 -25.06 -14.55 30.75
N ILE A 77 -25.51 -15.64 30.12
CA ILE A 77 -26.58 -15.63 29.14
C ILE A 77 -27.85 -15.26 29.90
N GLY A 78 -28.15 -13.97 29.98
CA GLY A 78 -29.23 -13.44 30.81
C GLY A 78 -29.00 -11.98 31.16
N ASP A 79 -30.09 -11.25 31.35
CA ASP A 79 -30.24 -9.80 31.56
C ASP A 79 -29.04 -8.96 32.03
N ILE A 80 -28.97 -7.72 31.52
CA ILE A 80 -27.98 -6.73 31.93
C ILE A 80 -28.17 -6.46 33.42
N ARG A 81 -27.10 -6.70 34.19
CA ARG A 81 -27.08 -6.39 35.61
C ARG A 81 -27.36 -4.91 35.83
N VAL A 82 -28.41 -4.60 36.61
CA VAL A 82 -28.74 -3.24 37.02
C VAL A 82 -27.76 -2.77 38.11
N PRO A 83 -26.93 -1.74 37.86
CA PRO A 83 -26.00 -1.24 38.87
C PRO A 83 -26.73 -0.45 39.96
N HIS A 84 -26.34 -0.64 41.22
CA HIS A 84 -26.86 0.14 42.34
C HIS A 84 -25.90 1.28 42.69
N PHE A 85 -26.31 2.51 42.42
CA PHE A 85 -25.48 3.69 42.68
C PHE A 85 -25.67 4.20 44.11
N LYS A 86 -24.77 3.78 45.01
CA LYS A 86 -24.61 4.37 46.34
C LYS A 86 -23.19 4.93 46.48
N ARG A 87 -23.05 6.13 47.05
CA ARG A 87 -21.74 6.75 47.30
C ARG A 87 -21.04 6.03 48.44
N GLY A 88 -19.78 5.64 48.24
CA GLY A 88 -18.98 5.00 49.29
C GLY A 88 -18.61 5.98 50.42
N LYS A 89 -18.43 5.48 51.65
CA LYS A 89 -18.11 6.31 52.83
C LYS A 89 -16.84 7.17 52.68
N ARG A 90 -15.85 6.69 51.91
CA ARG A 90 -14.55 7.37 51.67
C ARG A 90 -14.43 7.93 50.25
N GLU A 91 -15.52 7.96 49.50
CA GLU A 91 -15.51 8.34 48.11
C GLU A 91 -15.81 9.84 47.94
N SER A 92 -14.96 10.55 47.18
CA SER A 92 -15.23 11.93 46.81
C SER A 92 -16.44 12.02 45.87
N VAL A 93 -17.14 13.15 45.86
CA VAL A 93 -18.28 13.40 44.94
C VAL A 93 -17.87 13.17 43.48
N LYS A 94 -16.69 13.69 43.09
CA LYS A 94 -16.17 13.59 41.73
C LYS A 94 -15.88 12.14 41.32
N SER A 95 -15.31 11.33 42.22
CA SER A 95 -15.07 9.91 41.94
C SER A 95 -16.37 9.11 41.82
N TYR A 96 -17.38 9.45 42.63
CA TYR A 96 -18.70 8.82 42.56
C TYR A 96 -19.38 9.09 41.23
N LEU A 97 -19.45 10.36 40.80
CA LEU A 97 -20.02 10.74 39.51
C LEU A 97 -19.31 10.05 38.35
N ARG A 98 -17.97 9.93 38.40
CA ARG A 98 -17.20 9.23 37.39
C ARG A 98 -17.48 7.73 37.34
N ARG A 99 -17.61 7.06 38.49
CA ARG A 99 -18.00 5.63 38.54
C ARG A 99 -19.39 5.45 37.95
N MET A 100 -20.34 6.28 38.39
CA MET A 100 -21.71 6.26 37.90
C MET A 100 -21.77 6.46 36.38
N GLU A 101 -21.09 7.48 35.85
CA GLU A 101 -21.03 7.71 34.39
C GLU A 101 -20.46 6.51 33.62
N ASN A 102 -19.41 5.88 34.13
CA ASN A 102 -18.77 4.76 33.46
C ASN A 102 -19.70 3.53 33.43
N GLU A 103 -20.34 3.23 34.55
CA GLU A 103 -21.31 2.13 34.65
C GLU A 103 -22.54 2.39 33.78
N THR A 104 -23.07 3.62 33.76
CA THR A 104 -24.18 4.01 32.87
C THR A 104 -23.81 3.86 31.40
N LYS A 105 -22.61 4.31 30.99
CA LYS A 105 -22.09 4.13 29.63
C LYS A 105 -21.95 2.65 29.27
N HIS A 106 -21.53 1.82 30.24
CA HIS A 106 -21.36 0.39 30.05
C HIS A 106 -22.69 -0.34 29.90
N VAL A 107 -23.66 -0.06 30.76
CA VAL A 107 -25.04 -0.60 30.64
C VAL A 107 -25.64 -0.20 29.31
N LEU A 108 -25.56 1.09 28.92
CA LEU A 108 -26.06 1.57 27.63
C LEU A 108 -25.40 0.85 26.45
N PHE A 109 -24.10 0.57 26.53
CA PHE A 109 -23.39 -0.22 25.52
C PHE A 109 -23.93 -1.65 25.45
N LEU A 110 -24.13 -2.32 26.60
CA LEU A 110 -24.69 -3.66 26.63
C LEU A 110 -26.11 -3.68 26.04
N THR A 111 -26.96 -2.71 26.40
CA THR A 111 -28.35 -2.60 25.90
C THR A 111 -28.38 -2.46 24.39
N LYS A 112 -27.53 -1.60 23.82
CA LYS A 112 -27.45 -1.40 22.36
C LYS A 112 -26.98 -2.64 21.60
N ASN A 113 -26.32 -3.58 22.27
CA ASN A 113 -25.84 -4.82 21.68
C ASN A 113 -26.76 -6.02 21.96
N GLN A 114 -27.85 -5.81 22.70
CA GLN A 114 -28.86 -6.85 22.88
C GLN A 114 -29.78 -6.92 21.66
N VAL A 115 -30.25 -8.12 21.36
CA VAL A 115 -31.31 -8.33 20.38
C VAL A 115 -32.59 -7.70 20.95
N GLU A 116 -33.34 -6.96 20.12
CA GLU A 116 -34.67 -6.45 20.51
C GLU A 116 -35.54 -7.63 20.95
N ARG A 117 -35.85 -7.70 22.24
CA ARG A 117 -36.77 -8.70 22.74
C ARG A 117 -38.17 -8.29 22.31
N ARG A 118 -38.78 -9.12 21.47
CA ARG A 118 -40.19 -9.04 21.11
C ARG A 118 -40.89 -10.15 21.87
N PRO A 119 -41.28 -9.91 23.14
CA PRO A 119 -41.94 -10.93 23.96
C PRO A 119 -43.31 -11.34 23.39
N GLU A 120 -43.86 -10.54 22.48
CA GLU A 120 -45.13 -10.78 21.80
C GLU A 120 -45.04 -11.75 20.58
N LEU A 121 -43.83 -12.21 20.20
CA LEU A 121 -43.62 -13.13 19.06
C LEU A 121 -43.29 -14.55 19.54
N ASP A 122 -43.84 -15.55 18.85
CA ASP A 122 -43.63 -16.98 19.12
C ASP A 122 -42.14 -17.36 19.13
N PRO A 123 -41.72 -18.32 19.99
CA PRO A 123 -40.32 -18.64 20.25
C PRO A 123 -39.53 -19.08 19.01
N ASP A 124 -40.20 -19.69 18.02
CA ASP A 124 -39.59 -20.17 16.78
C ASP A 124 -39.13 -19.04 15.83
N GLN A 125 -39.67 -17.82 15.99
CA GLN A 125 -39.30 -16.65 15.19
C GLN A 125 -38.24 -15.77 15.88
N GLN A 126 -37.95 -16.02 17.16
CA GLN A 126 -37.14 -15.17 18.02
C GLN A 126 -35.63 -15.45 17.89
N GLU A 127 -35.26 -16.65 17.45
CA GLU A 127 -33.86 -17.11 17.41
C GLU A 127 -33.09 -16.70 16.16
N GLN A 128 -33.72 -16.13 15.14
CA GLN A 128 -32.97 -15.66 13.98
C GLN A 128 -32.15 -14.44 14.40
N PRO A 129 -30.81 -14.56 14.48
CA PRO A 129 -29.99 -13.43 14.87
C PRO A 129 -30.15 -12.37 13.78
N SER A 130 -30.85 -11.28 14.10
CA SER A 130 -31.01 -10.14 13.21
C SER A 130 -29.61 -9.56 12.92
N ASP A 131 -29.06 -9.99 11.80
CA ASP A 131 -27.89 -9.45 11.12
C ASP A 131 -26.69 -9.09 12.00
N LYS A 132 -25.93 -10.13 12.40
CA LYS A 132 -24.48 -10.00 12.70
C LYS A 132 -23.64 -9.74 11.44
N GLY A 133 -24.25 -9.17 10.40
CA GLY A 133 -23.62 -8.85 9.14
C GLY A 133 -22.75 -7.62 9.27
N LYS A 134 -21.61 -7.61 8.58
CA LYS A 134 -20.88 -6.37 8.29
C LYS A 134 -21.87 -5.35 7.72
N SER A 135 -21.74 -4.06 8.05
CA SER A 135 -22.52 -3.01 7.39
C SER A 135 -22.45 -3.20 5.88
N ASP A 136 -23.54 -2.94 5.16
CA ASP A 136 -23.62 -3.28 3.73
C ASP A 136 -22.51 -2.61 2.92
N LYS A 137 -22.13 -1.39 3.31
CA LYS A 137 -20.94 -0.69 2.80
C LYS A 137 -19.64 -1.49 2.91
N LYS A 138 -19.44 -2.23 4.00
CA LYS A 138 -18.26 -3.08 4.21
C LYS A 138 -18.34 -4.39 3.42
N LYS A 139 -19.54 -4.93 3.16
CA LYS A 139 -19.74 -6.06 2.23
C LYS A 139 -19.42 -5.65 0.79
N GLU A 140 -19.94 -4.50 0.35
CA GLU A 140 -19.67 -3.92 -0.97
C GLU A 140 -18.19 -3.62 -1.17
N TYR A 141 -17.53 -3.00 -0.19
CA TYR A 141 -16.09 -2.74 -0.25
C TYR A 141 -15.28 -4.03 -0.40
N ALA A 142 -15.65 -5.09 0.33
CA ALA A 142 -14.99 -6.39 0.21
C ALA A 142 -15.17 -7.01 -1.18
N LYS A 143 -16.40 -6.95 -1.75
CA LYS A 143 -16.71 -7.41 -3.11
C LYS A 143 -15.92 -6.61 -4.16
N MET A 144 -15.94 -5.28 -4.07
CA MET A 144 -15.19 -4.38 -4.96
C MET A 144 -13.69 -4.67 -4.94
N ARG A 145 -13.11 -4.89 -3.75
CA ARG A 145 -11.69 -5.25 -3.61
C ARG A 145 -11.37 -6.60 -4.26
N LEU A 146 -12.26 -7.58 -4.14
CA LEU A 146 -12.11 -8.89 -4.76
C LEU A 146 -12.15 -8.79 -6.30
N ASN A 147 -13.13 -8.08 -6.84
CA ASN A 147 -13.26 -7.86 -8.29
C ASN A 147 -12.03 -7.16 -8.87
N LYS A 148 -11.51 -6.14 -8.17
CA LYS A 148 -10.28 -5.44 -8.59
C LYS A 148 -9.05 -6.36 -8.63
N LEU A 149 -8.98 -7.35 -7.75
CA LEU A 149 -7.89 -8.33 -7.76
C LEU A 149 -8.04 -9.33 -8.92
N GLN A 150 -9.26 -9.72 -9.27
CA GLN A 150 -9.53 -10.59 -10.41
C GLN A 150 -9.19 -9.89 -11.73
N LEU A 151 -9.66 -8.64 -11.92
CA LEU A 151 -9.32 -7.83 -13.10
C LEU A 151 -7.80 -7.70 -13.29
N LYS A 152 -7.07 -7.34 -12.22
CA LYS A 152 -5.60 -7.27 -12.27
C LYS A 152 -4.91 -8.59 -12.62
N LYS A 153 -5.54 -9.74 -12.40
CA LYS A 153 -4.98 -11.04 -12.82
C LYS A 153 -5.19 -11.25 -14.31
N LEU A 154 -6.36 -10.87 -14.83
CA LEU A 154 -6.66 -10.95 -16.26
C LEU A 154 -5.75 -10.01 -17.05
N ASP A 155 -5.63 -8.73 -16.64
CA ASP A 155 -4.73 -7.77 -17.28
C ASP A 155 -3.29 -8.32 -17.36
N ARG A 156 -2.81 -8.95 -16.27
CA ARG A 156 -1.47 -9.56 -16.25
C ARG A 156 -1.34 -10.79 -17.13
N GLN A 157 -2.43 -11.51 -17.38
CA GLN A 157 -2.43 -12.64 -18.32
C GLN A 157 -2.39 -12.10 -19.75
N GLU A 158 -3.19 -11.08 -20.06
CA GLU A 158 -3.16 -10.39 -21.34
C GLU A 158 -1.78 -9.80 -21.64
N ASP A 159 -1.17 -9.08 -20.69
CA ASP A 159 0.19 -8.54 -20.81
C ASP A 159 1.25 -9.62 -21.13
N LYS A 160 1.07 -10.83 -20.60
CA LYS A 160 1.99 -11.95 -20.85
C LYS A 160 1.79 -12.51 -22.25
N LEU A 161 0.53 -12.72 -22.65
CA LEU A 161 0.20 -13.20 -23.99
C LEU A 161 0.67 -12.20 -25.06
N GLU A 162 0.47 -10.90 -24.83
CA GLU A 162 0.99 -9.86 -25.73
C GLU A 162 2.51 -9.95 -25.83
N LYS A 163 3.24 -10.04 -24.71
CA LYS A 163 4.70 -10.19 -24.74
C LYS A 163 5.14 -11.43 -25.50
N GLU A 164 4.48 -12.56 -25.30
CA GLU A 164 4.78 -13.79 -26.01
C GLU A 164 4.52 -13.66 -27.52
N MET A 165 3.47 -12.93 -27.93
CA MET A 165 3.18 -12.65 -29.33
C MET A 165 4.19 -11.70 -30.00
N PHE A 166 4.80 -10.77 -29.24
CA PHE A 166 5.75 -9.77 -29.76
C PHE A 166 7.23 -10.16 -29.56
N VAL A 167 7.52 -11.40 -29.16
CA VAL A 167 8.89 -11.93 -29.05
C VAL A 167 9.17 -12.83 -30.25
N ASP A 168 9.92 -12.30 -31.21
CA ASP A 168 10.46 -13.09 -32.32
C ASP A 168 11.75 -13.79 -31.88
N ASN A 169 11.76 -15.13 -31.90
CA ASN A 169 12.95 -15.91 -31.62
C ASN A 169 13.81 -16.01 -32.89
N ILE A 170 14.83 -15.17 -32.98
CA ILE A 170 15.76 -15.14 -34.13
C ILE A 170 17.11 -15.76 -33.71
N PRO A 171 17.69 -16.68 -34.50
CA PRO A 171 18.97 -17.32 -34.17
C PRO A 171 20.12 -16.30 -34.08
N PHE A 172 21.04 -16.56 -33.17
CA PHE A 172 22.22 -15.73 -32.95
C PHE A 172 23.13 -15.72 -34.18
N GLY A 173 23.35 -14.54 -34.76
CA GLY A 173 24.21 -14.34 -35.94
C GLY A 173 23.51 -13.71 -37.15
N GLU A 174 22.18 -13.69 -37.19
CA GLU A 174 21.41 -13.20 -38.35
C GLU A 174 20.95 -11.73 -38.21
N VAL A 175 21.12 -11.10 -37.04
CA VAL A 175 20.58 -9.75 -36.78
C VAL A 175 21.66 -8.78 -36.31
N THR A 176 22.00 -7.83 -37.18
CA THR A 176 22.38 -6.48 -36.74
C THR A 176 21.11 -5.77 -36.26
N LEU A 177 20.93 -5.62 -34.94
CA LEU A 177 19.73 -5.04 -34.29
C LEU A 177 19.44 -3.58 -34.69
N ALA A 178 20.43 -2.90 -35.26
CA ALA A 178 20.32 -1.64 -35.97
C ALA A 178 21.45 -1.63 -37.01
N PRO A 179 21.29 -0.99 -38.17
CA PRO A 179 22.44 -0.71 -39.01
C PRO A 179 23.50 0.00 -38.15
N PRO A 180 24.79 -0.36 -38.27
CA PRO A 180 25.85 0.27 -37.49
C PRO A 180 25.76 1.78 -37.71
N SER A 181 25.60 2.53 -36.61
CA SER A 181 25.53 3.98 -36.70
C SER A 181 26.90 4.50 -37.13
N LEU A 182 27.00 4.99 -38.37
CA LEU A 182 28.20 5.67 -38.87
C LEU A 182 28.35 7.01 -38.15
N SER A 183 28.96 7.00 -36.96
CA SER A 183 29.32 8.20 -36.19
C SER A 183 30.58 8.90 -36.71
N ILE A 184 30.98 8.59 -37.95
CA ILE A 184 32.16 9.15 -38.60
C ILE A 184 31.85 10.59 -39.00
N LYS A 185 32.57 11.54 -38.41
CA LYS A 185 32.48 12.95 -38.79
C LYS A 185 33.10 13.11 -40.19
N PRO A 186 32.39 13.71 -41.17
CA PRO A 186 32.99 14.01 -42.46
C PRO A 186 34.20 14.93 -42.26
N ARG A 187 35.30 14.67 -43.00
CA ARG A 187 36.61 15.33 -42.83
C ARG A 187 36.57 16.87 -42.85
N LYS A 188 35.52 17.47 -43.44
CA LYS A 188 35.33 18.94 -43.54
C LYS A 188 34.14 19.48 -42.72
N ALA A 189 33.55 18.70 -41.82
CA ALA A 189 32.43 19.16 -41.01
C ALA A 189 32.89 20.13 -39.91
N GLN A 190 32.47 21.39 -40.01
CA GLN A 190 32.66 22.37 -38.93
C GLN A 190 31.80 21.97 -37.72
N LEU A 191 32.44 21.72 -36.57
CA LEU A 191 31.76 21.47 -35.29
C LEU A 191 31.07 22.75 -34.83
N LYS A 192 29.77 22.89 -35.10
CA LYS A 192 28.96 23.99 -34.56
C LYS A 192 28.53 23.62 -33.14
N SER A 193 28.63 24.58 -32.22
CA SER A 193 28.25 24.42 -30.82
C SER A 193 26.75 24.10 -30.68
N PRO A 194 26.34 23.35 -29.64
CA PRO A 194 24.95 22.92 -29.42
C PRO A 194 23.96 24.08 -29.21
N ASN A 195 24.45 25.33 -29.14
CA ASN A 195 23.65 26.51 -28.85
C ASN A 195 23.15 27.27 -30.09
N THR A 196 23.33 26.77 -31.30
CA THR A 196 22.66 27.33 -32.48
C THR A 196 21.46 26.47 -32.86
N SER A 197 20.39 26.53 -32.07
CA SER A 197 19.10 25.94 -32.42
C SER A 197 18.55 26.68 -33.65
N LYS A 198 18.82 26.15 -34.84
CA LYS A 198 18.22 26.64 -36.07
C LYS A 198 16.73 26.35 -36.01
N LYS A 199 15.94 27.35 -35.61
CA LYS A 199 14.48 27.29 -35.72
C LYS A 199 14.16 27.12 -37.21
N LEU A 200 13.41 26.07 -37.54
CA LEU A 200 12.99 25.83 -38.93
C LEU A 200 12.17 27.04 -39.40
N LEU A 201 12.44 27.57 -40.59
CA LEU A 201 11.69 28.71 -41.15
C LEU A 201 10.18 28.49 -41.10
N LEU A 202 9.73 27.26 -41.34
CA LEU A 202 8.32 26.89 -41.28
C LEU A 202 7.70 27.09 -39.89
N SER A 203 8.46 26.87 -38.81
CA SER A 203 8.00 27.08 -37.43
C SER A 203 7.77 28.56 -37.12
N SER A 204 8.55 29.45 -37.77
CA SER A 204 8.34 30.90 -37.73
C SER A 204 7.08 31.30 -38.48
N LEU A 205 6.80 30.69 -39.63
CA LEU A 205 5.66 31.03 -40.47
C LEU A 205 4.33 30.54 -39.86
N LEU A 206 4.35 29.35 -39.26
CA LEU A 206 3.16 28.72 -38.66
C LEU A 206 2.89 29.19 -37.22
N GLY A 207 3.72 30.09 -36.68
CA GLY A 207 3.60 30.58 -35.29
C GLY A 207 3.84 29.51 -34.22
N GLN A 208 4.35 28.34 -34.63
CA GLN A 208 4.62 27.22 -33.74
C GLN A 208 6.00 27.39 -33.13
N THR A 209 6.08 28.12 -32.02
CA THR A 209 7.28 28.08 -31.18
C THR A 209 7.48 26.64 -30.69
N ALA A 210 8.75 26.22 -30.57
CA ALA A 210 9.13 24.86 -30.19
C ALA A 210 8.20 24.32 -29.11
N ALA A 211 7.41 23.30 -29.46
CA ALA A 211 6.42 22.72 -28.57
C ALA A 211 7.09 22.50 -27.21
N SER A 212 6.61 23.24 -26.20
CA SER A 212 7.13 23.16 -24.85
C SER A 212 7.23 21.69 -24.47
N THR A 213 8.43 21.23 -24.11
CA THR A 213 8.65 19.87 -23.59
C THR A 213 8.00 19.68 -22.22
N ALA A 214 7.35 20.71 -21.68
CA ALA A 214 6.57 20.63 -20.46
C ALA A 214 5.30 19.81 -20.69
N LYS A 215 5.02 18.91 -19.76
CA LYS A 215 3.78 18.13 -19.75
C LYS A 215 2.59 19.11 -19.72
N PRO A 216 1.60 18.97 -20.62
CA PRO A 216 0.42 19.83 -20.61
C PRO A 216 -0.37 19.64 -19.30
N SER A 217 -1.11 20.67 -18.87
CA SER A 217 -1.95 20.61 -17.67
C SER A 217 -2.97 19.47 -17.77
N MET A 218 -3.41 18.92 -16.63
CA MET A 218 -4.41 17.84 -16.58
C MET A 218 -5.69 18.17 -17.36
N ALA A 219 -6.14 19.43 -17.33
CA ALA A 219 -7.31 19.88 -18.09
C ALA A 219 -7.06 19.80 -19.60
N ARG A 220 -5.88 20.23 -20.06
CA ARG A 220 -5.50 20.18 -21.47
C ARG A 220 -5.29 18.74 -21.97
N GLN A 221 -4.77 17.86 -21.11
CA GLN A 221 -4.66 16.44 -21.42
C GLN A 221 -6.02 15.81 -21.69
N ARG A 222 -7.03 16.10 -20.86
CA ARG A 222 -8.39 15.59 -21.04
C ARG A 222 -8.99 16.02 -22.38
N VAL A 223 -8.83 17.30 -22.75
CA VAL A 223 -9.33 17.82 -24.03
C VAL A 223 -8.65 17.10 -25.20
N MET A 224 -7.33 16.95 -25.16
CA MET A 224 -6.59 16.24 -26.22
C MET A 224 -6.97 14.75 -26.32
N GLU A 225 -7.19 14.09 -25.18
CA GLU A 225 -7.61 12.68 -25.13
C GLU A 225 -9.02 12.50 -25.66
N GLU A 226 -9.95 13.39 -25.32
CA GLU A 226 -11.32 13.39 -25.85
C GLU A 226 -11.34 13.58 -27.37
N GLU A 227 -10.57 14.54 -27.90
CA GLU A 227 -10.42 14.74 -29.34
C GLU A 227 -9.84 13.50 -30.03
N ARG A 228 -8.83 12.88 -29.41
CA ARG A 228 -8.23 11.63 -29.91
C ARG A 228 -9.26 10.51 -29.97
N LEU A 229 -10.07 10.33 -28.92
CA LEU A 229 -11.13 9.30 -28.87
C LEU A 229 -12.16 9.56 -29.96
N ARG A 230 -12.62 10.80 -30.12
CA ARG A 230 -13.57 11.19 -31.16
C ARG A 230 -13.05 10.88 -32.57
N ALA A 231 -11.77 11.15 -32.84
CA ALA A 231 -11.14 10.83 -34.12
C ALA A 231 -11.06 9.31 -34.37
N VAL A 232 -10.74 8.53 -33.34
CA VAL A 232 -10.66 7.07 -33.43
C VAL A 232 -12.05 6.45 -33.69
N GLU A 233 -13.08 6.94 -33.01
CA GLU A 233 -14.45 6.49 -33.22
C GLU A 233 -14.92 6.80 -34.64
N ALA A 234 -14.69 8.02 -35.13
CA ALA A 234 -15.01 8.41 -36.50
C ALA A 234 -14.27 7.51 -37.52
N TYR A 235 -12.99 7.23 -37.29
CA TYR A 235 -12.22 6.33 -38.15
C TYR A 235 -12.76 4.90 -38.13
N ARG A 236 -13.14 4.36 -36.96
CA ARG A 236 -13.77 3.04 -36.85
C ARG A 236 -15.08 2.96 -37.61
N GLN A 237 -15.92 3.99 -37.49
CA GLN A 237 -17.20 4.06 -38.21
C GLN A 237 -16.96 4.08 -39.73
N LEU A 238 -16.04 4.92 -40.20
CA LEU A 238 -15.70 5.01 -41.63
C LEU A 238 -15.14 3.68 -42.15
N LYS A 239 -14.28 3.02 -41.37
CA LYS A 239 -13.72 1.72 -41.73
C LYS A 239 -14.80 0.62 -41.81
N LYS A 240 -15.75 0.61 -40.87
CA LYS A 240 -16.89 -0.32 -40.87
C LYS A 240 -17.78 -0.12 -42.09
N GLN A 241 -18.08 1.13 -42.45
CA GLN A 241 -18.83 1.44 -43.67
C GLN A 241 -18.09 0.98 -44.94
N LYS A 242 -16.76 1.13 -44.99
CA LYS A 242 -15.95 0.66 -46.12
C LYS A 242 -15.99 -0.86 -46.26
N GLN A 243 -15.93 -1.61 -45.16
CA GLN A 243 -16.06 -3.07 -45.17
C GLN A 243 -17.44 -3.51 -45.66
N GLN A 244 -18.52 -2.90 -45.16
CA GLN A 244 -19.88 -3.21 -45.62
C GLN A 244 -20.07 -2.94 -47.12
N LYS A 245 -19.48 -1.87 -47.66
CA LYS A 245 -19.49 -1.60 -49.11
C LYS A 245 -18.72 -2.65 -49.91
N GLN A 246 -17.62 -3.16 -49.38
CA GLN A 246 -16.86 -4.24 -50.01
C GLN A 246 -17.64 -5.55 -49.99
N GLU A 247 -18.22 -5.93 -48.86
CA GLU A 247 -19.06 -7.13 -48.72
C GLU A 247 -20.32 -7.05 -49.62
N ALA A 248 -20.98 -5.89 -49.68
CA ALA A 248 -22.10 -5.66 -50.60
C ALA A 248 -21.68 -5.74 -52.07
N GLY A 249 -20.47 -5.28 -52.40
CA GLY A 249 -19.89 -5.43 -53.73
C GLY A 249 -19.61 -6.90 -54.07
N GLU A 250 -18.96 -7.63 -53.18
CA GLU A 250 -18.64 -9.05 -53.35
C GLU A 250 -19.89 -9.93 -53.47
N THR A 251 -20.89 -9.70 -52.62
CA THR A 251 -22.17 -10.41 -52.68
C THR A 251 -22.94 -10.12 -53.97
N ARG A 252 -22.93 -8.87 -54.45
CA ARG A 252 -23.53 -8.51 -55.74
C ARG A 252 -22.80 -9.17 -56.92
N VAL A 253 -21.47 -9.24 -56.88
CA VAL A 253 -20.67 -9.92 -57.92
C VAL A 253 -20.92 -11.42 -57.90
N ARG A 254 -20.94 -12.08 -56.74
CA ARG A 254 -21.29 -13.51 -56.63
C ARG A 254 -22.69 -13.80 -57.16
N LYS A 255 -23.67 -12.99 -56.76
CA LYS A 255 -25.05 -13.13 -57.26
C LYS A 255 -25.15 -12.98 -58.78
N LEU A 256 -24.29 -12.22 -59.44
CA LEU A 256 -24.25 -12.13 -60.90
C LEU A 256 -23.59 -13.35 -61.56
N MET A 257 -22.67 -14.03 -60.88
CA MET A 257 -22.01 -15.24 -61.37
C MET A 257 -22.85 -16.51 -61.17
N ASP A 258 -23.83 -16.47 -60.26
CA ASP A 258 -24.73 -17.60 -59.97
C ASP A 258 -25.97 -17.67 -60.90
N PHE A 259 -26.05 -16.80 -61.92
CA PHE A 259 -27.17 -16.76 -62.90
C PHE A 259 -26.80 -17.28 -64.31
N ASP A 260 -25.63 -17.89 -64.48
CA ASP A 260 -25.20 -18.59 -65.71
C ASP A 260 -25.33 -20.12 -65.58
#